data_AF-A0A816KWJ6-F1
#
_entry.id   AF-A0A816KWJ6-F1
#
_cell.length_a   1.000
_cell.length_b   1.000
_cell.length_c   1.000
_cell.angle_alpha   90.00
_cell.angle_beta   90.00
_cell.angle_gamma   90.00
#
_symmetry.space_group_name_H-M   'P 1'
#
loop_
_entity.id
_entity.type
_entity.pdbx_description
1 polymer ?
#
loop_
_entity_poly.entity_id
_entity_poly.type
_entity_poly.pdbx_seq_one_letter_code
_entity_poly.pdbx_strand_id
1 'polypeptide(L)'
;SLLKNNIDYYNQLLLSSSTRNHFNYFDLHIPIDWLSYDRMHVHHHHRNEFSNLLLNYVNSLPVNQNMYITIRNRSPEAIYRRNKKRHFKLKMFQNNFTLRREISSFWSYIHLKNFLKYNGIRFGTLSIISKHLLYLRFNNIFNLRSADHALPMDIFDSIHFVQWFGHTR
;
A
#
# COMPACT_ATOMS: atom_id res chain seq x y z
N SER A 1 10.42 -8.82 35.04
CA SER A 1 11.14 -9.12 33.79
C SER A 1 11.38 -7.81 33.04
N LEU A 2 12.47 -7.70 32.25
CA LEU A 2 12.83 -6.47 31.52
C LEU A 2 11.69 -5.93 30.65
N LEU A 3 10.94 -6.82 29.99
CA LEU A 3 9.81 -6.46 29.13
C LEU A 3 8.68 -5.77 29.91
N LYS A 4 8.32 -6.27 31.10
CA LYS A 4 7.26 -5.68 31.92
C LYS A 4 7.64 -4.25 32.35
N ASN A 5 8.88 -4.06 32.80
CA ASN A 5 9.38 -2.74 33.19
C ASN A 5 9.36 -1.75 32.01
N ASN A 6 9.68 -2.21 30.79
CA ASN A 6 9.61 -1.37 29.59
C ASN A 6 8.17 -0.99 29.22
N ILE A 7 7.21 -1.92 29.37
CA ILE A 7 5.78 -1.67 29.14
C ILE A 7 5.26 -0.66 30.16
N ASP A 8 5.58 -0.85 31.45
CA ASP A 8 5.17 0.04 32.52
C ASP A 8 5.74 1.46 32.32
N TYR A 9 7.01 1.57 31.92
CA TYR A 9 7.64 2.85 31.59
C TYR A 9 6.97 3.53 30.38
N TYR A 10 6.66 2.78 29.33
CA TYR A 10 5.97 3.32 28.15
C TYR A 10 4.57 3.84 28.50
N ASN A 11 3.81 3.11 29.34
CA ASN A 11 2.51 3.53 29.82
C ASN A 11 2.59 4.82 30.65
N GLN A 12 3.60 4.97 31.51
CA GLN A 12 3.84 6.22 32.25
C GLN A 12 4.14 7.40 31.32
N LEU A 13 4.90 7.19 30.25
CA LEU A 13 5.17 8.23 29.24
C LEU A 13 3.90 8.64 28.49
N LEU A 14 3.05 7.67 28.14
CA LEU A 14 1.76 7.95 27.50
C LEU A 14 0.83 8.74 28.41
N LEU A 15 0.72 8.36 29.68
CA LEU A 15 -0.05 9.10 30.69
C LEU A 15 0.47 10.53 30.85
N SER A 16 1.78 10.71 30.97
CA SER A 16 2.38 12.05 31.06
C SER A 16 2.12 12.90 29.82
N SER A 17 2.15 12.28 28.63
CA SER A 17 1.84 12.93 27.35
C SER A 17 0.36 13.31 27.24
N SER A 18 -0.54 12.50 27.80
CA SER A 18 -1.97 12.75 27.76
C SER A 18 -2.35 13.98 28.58
N THR A 19 -1.76 14.13 29.76
CA THR A 19 -1.90 15.33 30.59
C THR A 19 -1.34 16.56 29.88
N ARG A 20 -0.15 16.46 29.27
CA ARG A 20 0.50 17.59 28.58
C ARG A 20 -0.28 18.05 27.35
N ASN A 21 -0.81 17.11 26.58
CA ASN A 21 -1.43 17.38 25.27
C ASN A 21 -2.97 17.35 25.32
N HIS A 22 -3.57 17.23 26.50
CA HIS A 22 -5.02 17.26 26.72
C HIS A 22 -5.79 16.24 25.88
N PHE A 23 -5.32 14.99 25.86
CA PHE A 23 -6.09 13.86 25.31
C PHE A 23 -6.41 12.83 26.39
N ASN A 24 -7.48 12.08 26.21
CA ASN A 24 -7.88 11.03 27.14
C ASN A 24 -6.95 9.83 27.00
N TYR A 25 -6.27 9.46 28.08
CA TYR A 25 -5.53 8.22 28.19
C TYR A 25 -6.41 7.16 28.85
N PHE A 26 -6.46 5.99 28.23
CA PHE A 26 -7.16 4.83 28.73
C PHE A 26 -6.16 3.71 28.91
N ASP A 27 -5.92 3.32 30.16
CA ASP A 27 -5.15 2.13 30.44
C ASP A 27 -6.04 0.90 30.33
N LEU A 28 -5.77 0.10 29.30
CA LEU A 28 -6.54 -1.09 28.97
C LEU A 28 -5.86 -2.32 29.57
N HIS A 29 -6.31 -2.76 30.74
CA HIS A 29 -5.79 -3.98 31.33
C HIS A 29 -6.35 -5.22 30.62
N ILE A 30 -5.54 -5.86 29.77
CA ILE A 30 -5.88 -7.10 29.08
C ILE A 30 -5.36 -8.28 29.92
N PRO A 31 -6.23 -9.19 30.38
CA PRO A 31 -5.80 -10.40 31.08
C PRO A 31 -4.86 -11.27 30.23
N ILE A 32 -3.86 -11.89 30.85
CA ILE A 32 -2.83 -12.68 30.13
C ILE A 32 -3.47 -13.88 29.41
N ASP A 33 -4.49 -14.47 30.01
CA ASP A 33 -5.30 -15.57 29.46
C ASP A 33 -6.09 -15.17 28.20
N TRP A 34 -6.25 -13.86 27.93
CA TRP A 34 -6.87 -13.39 26.70
C TRP A 34 -5.89 -13.24 25.55
N LEU A 35 -4.59 -13.38 25.80
CA LEU A 35 -3.56 -13.24 24.78
C LEU A 35 -3.37 -14.55 24.01
N SER A 36 -2.95 -14.43 22.76
CA SER A 36 -2.61 -15.54 21.89
C SER A 36 -1.29 -16.18 22.34
N TYR A 37 -0.89 -17.26 21.67
CA TYR A 37 0.37 -17.94 21.96
C TYR A 37 1.60 -17.01 21.96
N ASP A 38 1.59 -15.97 21.13
CA ASP A 38 2.65 -14.96 21.06
C ASP A 38 2.69 -13.97 22.24
N ARG A 39 1.69 -14.01 23.12
CA ARG A 39 1.51 -13.10 24.26
C ARG A 39 1.54 -11.60 23.88
N MET A 40 1.20 -11.28 22.64
CA MET A 40 1.16 -9.92 22.12
C MET A 40 -0.21 -9.56 21.55
N HIS A 41 -0.90 -10.51 20.91
CA HIS A 41 -2.19 -10.27 20.28
C HIS A 41 -3.33 -10.87 21.10
N VAL A 42 -4.45 -10.15 21.22
CA VAL A 42 -5.69 -10.71 21.79
C VAL A 42 -6.15 -11.91 20.96
N HIS A 43 -6.39 -13.02 21.62
CA HIS A 43 -6.86 -14.26 21.00
C HIS A 43 -8.24 -14.07 20.39
N HIS A 44 -8.49 -14.72 19.25
CA HIS A 44 -9.72 -14.50 18.48
C HIS A 44 -11.01 -14.85 19.25
N HIS A 45 -10.95 -15.82 20.18
CA HIS A 45 -12.07 -16.17 21.03
C HIS A 45 -12.50 -15.05 21.99
N HIS A 46 -11.58 -14.17 22.41
CA HIS A 46 -11.84 -13.09 23.37
C HIS A 46 -12.15 -11.74 22.72
N ARG A 47 -12.35 -11.71 21.39
CA ARG A 47 -12.62 -10.46 20.65
C ARG A 47 -13.90 -9.77 21.09
N ASN A 48 -14.93 -10.54 21.45
CA ASN A 48 -16.21 -9.99 21.87
C ASN A 48 -16.10 -9.35 23.25
N GLU A 49 -15.42 -10.02 24.18
CA GLU A 49 -15.14 -9.54 25.53
C GLU A 49 -14.26 -8.27 25.49
N PHE A 50 -13.22 -8.28 24.65
CA PHE A 50 -12.40 -7.11 24.39
C PHE A 50 -13.21 -5.94 23.82
N SER A 51 -14.09 -6.20 22.85
CA SER A 51 -14.97 -5.18 22.27
C SER A 51 -15.93 -4.61 23.31
N ASN A 52 -16.52 -5.45 24.15
CA ASN A 52 -17.42 -5.02 25.24
C ASN A 52 -16.68 -4.15 26.26
N LEU A 53 -15.43 -4.49 26.57
CA LEU A 53 -14.61 -3.72 27.50
C LEU A 53 -14.30 -2.31 26.94
N LEU A 54 -14.00 -2.20 25.65
CA LEU A 54 -13.86 -0.91 24.96
C LEU A 54 -15.17 -0.12 24.95
N LEU A 55 -16.30 -0.76 24.64
CA LEU A 55 -17.62 -0.13 24.63
C LEU A 55 -18.01 0.41 26.00
N ASN A 56 -17.79 -0.37 27.06
CA ASN A 56 -18.06 0.05 28.44
C ASN A 56 -17.23 1.29 28.80
N TYR A 57 -15.96 1.32 28.41
CA TYR A 57 -15.13 2.49 28.63
C TYR A 57 -15.66 3.71 27.88
N VAL A 58 -15.94 3.60 26.58
CA VAL A 58 -16.48 4.70 25.77
C VAL A 58 -17.79 5.23 26.37
N ASN A 59 -18.67 4.34 26.82
CA ASN A 59 -19.94 4.69 27.45
C ASN A 59 -19.76 5.34 28.83
N SER A 60 -18.66 5.05 29.54
CA SER A 60 -18.32 5.68 30.83
C SER A 60 -17.73 7.08 30.69
N LEU A 61 -17.30 7.47 29.49
CA LEU A 61 -16.75 8.81 29.26
C LEU A 61 -17.86 9.84 29.45
N PRO A 62 -17.59 10.93 30.21
CA PRO A 62 -18.55 12.03 30.33
C PRO A 62 -18.69 12.70 28.95
N VAL A 63 -19.73 12.31 28.21
CA VAL A 63 -20.08 12.95 26.95
C VAL A 63 -20.68 14.31 27.30
N ASN A 64 -19.87 15.36 27.19
CA ASN A 64 -20.38 16.71 27.32
C ASN A 64 -21.29 16.98 26.12
N GLN A 65 -22.62 16.85 26.32
CA GLN A 65 -23.64 16.93 25.27
C GLN A 65 -23.67 18.28 24.52
N ASN A 66 -22.89 19.27 25.00
CA ASN A 66 -22.74 20.58 24.40
C ASN A 66 -21.49 20.74 23.51
N MET A 67 -20.69 19.68 23.29
CA MET A 67 -19.71 19.73 22.20
C MET A 67 -20.46 19.59 20.88
N TYR A 68 -20.86 20.72 20.30
CA TYR A 68 -21.07 20.79 18.87
C TYR A 68 -19.85 20.13 18.22
N ILE A 69 -20.07 18.97 17.61
CA ILE A 69 -19.09 18.33 16.75
C ILE A 69 -18.93 19.30 15.59
N THR A 70 -18.06 20.29 15.77
CA THR A 70 -17.46 20.99 14.65
C THR A 70 -16.61 19.91 14.01
N ILE A 71 -17.22 19.16 13.09
CA ILE A 71 -16.50 18.39 12.10
C ILE A 71 -15.64 19.46 11.42
N ARG A 72 -14.41 19.63 11.92
CA ARG A 72 -13.43 20.54 11.34
C ARG A 72 -13.05 19.92 10.02
N ASN A 73 -13.91 20.14 9.03
CA ASN A 73 -13.62 19.87 7.65
C ASN A 73 -12.33 20.62 7.36
N ARG A 74 -11.35 19.88 6.85
CA ARG A 74 -10.10 20.48 6.42
C ARG A 74 -10.42 21.58 5.43
N SER A 75 -9.72 22.71 5.54
CA SER A 75 -9.91 23.79 4.58
C SER A 75 -9.67 23.27 3.14
N PRO A 76 -10.30 23.87 2.13
CA PRO A 76 -10.06 23.50 0.73
C PRO A 76 -8.56 23.45 0.38
N GLU A 77 -7.75 24.35 0.93
CA GLU A 77 -6.30 24.42 0.72
C GLU A 77 -5.57 23.25 1.37
N ALA A 78 -6.01 22.79 2.54
CA ALA A 78 -5.44 21.61 3.19
C ALA A 78 -5.77 20.32 2.43
N ILE A 79 -7.01 20.21 1.90
CA ILE A 79 -7.41 19.11 1.02
C ILE A 79 -6.59 19.13 -0.28
N TYR A 80 -6.48 20.30 -0.91
CA TYR A 80 -5.69 20.49 -2.12
C TYR A 80 -4.23 20.09 -1.92
N ARG A 81 -3.57 20.59 -0.87
CA ARG A 81 -2.16 20.24 -0.55
C ARG A 81 -1.99 18.73 -0.34
N ARG A 82 -2.90 18.09 0.41
CA ARG A 82 -2.88 16.63 0.61
C ARG A 82 -3.02 15.88 -0.71
N ASN A 83 -3.99 16.25 -1.53
CA ASN A 83 -4.24 15.59 -2.81
C ASN A 83 -3.08 15.79 -3.79
N LYS A 84 -2.51 17.00 -3.87
CA LYS A 84 -1.32 17.30 -4.66
C LYS A 84 -0.13 16.41 -4.25
N LYS A 85 0.14 16.29 -2.95
CA LYS A 85 1.21 15.41 -2.43
C LYS A 85 0.93 13.93 -2.73
N ARG A 86 -0.32 13.49 -2.57
CA ARG A 86 -0.75 12.11 -2.90
C ARG A 86 -0.56 11.80 -4.39
N HIS A 87 -1.01 12.68 -5.28
CA HIS A 87 -0.85 12.52 -6.73
C HIS A 87 0.61 12.49 -7.13
N PHE A 88 1.44 13.37 -6.56
CA PHE A 88 2.87 13.37 -6.82
C PHE A 88 3.52 12.04 -6.41
N LYS A 89 3.23 11.55 -5.19
CA LYS A 89 3.73 10.24 -4.72
C LYS A 89 3.26 9.09 -5.61
N LEU A 90 1.98 9.09 -6.00
CA LEU A 90 1.42 8.06 -6.87
C LEU A 90 2.09 8.07 -8.25
N LYS A 91 2.33 9.25 -8.82
CA LYS A 91 3.04 9.43 -10.10
C LYS A 91 4.49 8.92 -10.02
N MET A 92 5.20 9.27 -8.95
CA MET A 92 6.57 8.77 -8.72
C MET A 92 6.60 7.25 -8.55
N PHE A 93 5.67 6.70 -7.78
CA PHE A 93 5.53 5.25 -7.64
C PHE A 93 5.27 4.60 -9.00
N GLN A 94 4.26 5.05 -9.74
CA GLN A 94 3.95 4.52 -11.08
C GLN A 94 5.15 4.58 -12.03
N ASN A 95 5.89 5.69 -12.04
CA ASN A 95 7.10 5.81 -12.87
C ASN A 95 8.17 4.78 -12.48
N ASN A 96 8.37 4.53 -11.19
CA ASN A 96 9.37 3.58 -10.70
C ASN A 96 9.06 2.11 -11.03
N PHE A 97 7.81 1.78 -11.33
CA PHE A 97 7.39 0.42 -11.71
C PHE A 97 6.97 0.31 -13.17
N THR A 98 7.42 1.21 -14.04
CA THR A 98 7.08 1.17 -15.47
C THR A 98 8.32 1.03 -16.33
N LEU A 99 8.39 -0.03 -17.11
CA LEU A 99 9.37 -0.21 -18.17
C LEU A 99 8.84 0.43 -19.45
N ARG A 100 9.70 1.19 -20.12
CA ARG A 100 9.39 1.89 -21.38
C ARG A 100 10.28 1.36 -22.48
N ARG A 101 9.69 1.06 -23.64
CA ARG A 101 10.40 0.59 -24.83
C ARG A 101 9.82 1.23 -26.08
N GLU A 102 10.67 1.48 -27.06
CA GLU A 102 10.21 1.79 -28.42
C GLU A 102 9.66 0.52 -29.06
N ILE A 103 8.68 0.66 -29.95
CA ILE A 103 7.97 -0.47 -30.51
C ILE A 103 7.56 -0.23 -31.96
N SER A 104 7.94 -1.14 -32.85
CA SER A 104 7.59 -1.05 -34.25
C SER A 104 6.07 -1.18 -34.48
N SER A 105 5.57 -0.58 -35.56
CA SER A 105 4.16 -0.61 -35.95
C SER A 105 3.61 -2.00 -36.25
N PHE A 106 4.48 -2.99 -36.50
CA PHE A 106 4.09 -4.38 -36.73
C PHE A 106 3.52 -5.08 -35.48
N TRP A 107 3.88 -4.59 -34.30
CA TRP A 107 3.42 -5.17 -33.05
C TRP A 107 2.00 -4.72 -32.73
N SER A 108 1.04 -5.63 -32.85
CA SER A 108 -0.29 -5.43 -32.32
C SER A 108 -0.32 -5.69 -30.81
N TYR A 109 -1.33 -5.17 -30.12
CA TYR A 109 -1.56 -5.46 -28.71
C TYR A 109 -1.65 -6.97 -28.41
N ILE A 110 -2.25 -7.74 -29.32
CA ILE A 110 -2.38 -9.20 -29.18
C ILE A 110 -1.01 -9.86 -29.32
N HIS A 111 -0.22 -9.45 -30.31
CA HIS A 111 1.14 -9.98 -30.52
C HIS A 111 2.01 -9.76 -29.28
N LEU A 112 1.96 -8.55 -28.70
CA LEU A 112 2.72 -8.22 -27.50
C LEU A 112 2.31 -9.07 -26.30
N LYS A 113 1.00 -9.26 -26.08
CA LYS A 113 0.53 -10.13 -24.99
C LYS A 113 1.07 -11.56 -25.15
N ASN A 114 1.00 -12.11 -26.36
CA ASN A 114 1.44 -13.47 -26.62
C ASN A 114 2.96 -13.60 -26.49
N PHE A 115 3.71 -12.66 -27.04
CA PHE A 115 5.17 -12.62 -26.94
C PHE A 115 5.65 -12.48 -25.49
N LEU A 116 5.08 -11.54 -24.73
CA LEU A 116 5.44 -11.34 -23.32
C LEU A 116 5.11 -12.59 -22.49
N LYS A 117 3.98 -13.24 -22.77
CA LYS A 117 3.61 -14.51 -22.13
C LYS A 117 4.59 -15.63 -22.48
N TYR A 118 4.98 -15.76 -23.75
CA TYR A 118 5.96 -16.74 -24.22
C TYR A 118 7.31 -16.58 -23.50
N ASN A 119 7.74 -15.33 -23.28
CA ASN A 119 8.97 -14.99 -22.55
C ASN A 119 8.79 -14.97 -21.01
N GLY A 120 7.66 -15.44 -20.48
CA GLY A 120 7.43 -15.53 -19.03
C GLY A 120 7.30 -14.17 -18.30
N ILE A 121 7.08 -13.08 -19.02
CA ILE A 121 7.06 -11.73 -18.46
C ILE A 121 5.73 -11.46 -17.74
N ARG A 122 5.78 -11.28 -16.41
CA ARG A 122 4.62 -10.97 -15.57
C ARG A 122 4.46 -9.47 -15.36
N PHE A 123 3.60 -8.83 -16.16
CA PHE A 123 3.23 -7.42 -16.02
C PHE A 123 1.81 -7.26 -15.44
N GLY A 124 1.56 -6.11 -14.82
CA GLY A 124 0.24 -5.73 -14.31
C GLY A 124 -0.60 -4.95 -15.32
N THR A 125 0.02 -4.06 -16.10
CA THR A 125 -0.68 -3.29 -17.14
C THR A 125 0.20 -3.12 -18.37
N LEU A 126 -0.39 -3.28 -19.55
CA LEU A 126 0.23 -3.10 -20.85
C LEU A 126 -0.50 -1.98 -21.57
N SER A 127 0.24 -0.95 -22.00
CA SER A 127 -0.33 0.18 -22.75
C SER A 127 0.59 0.55 -23.91
N ILE A 128 -0.03 0.78 -25.07
CA ILE A 128 0.65 1.30 -26.27
C ILE A 128 0.20 2.75 -26.41
N ILE A 129 1.15 3.67 -26.36
CA ILE A 129 0.87 5.10 -26.50
C ILE A 129 1.17 5.53 -27.95
N SER A 130 0.46 6.55 -28.43
CA SER A 130 0.79 7.21 -29.69
C SER A 130 2.28 7.57 -29.73
N LYS A 131 2.92 7.37 -30.89
CA LYS A 131 4.38 7.44 -31.13
C LYS A 131 5.19 6.17 -30.80
N HIS A 132 4.64 4.98 -31.00
CA HIS A 132 5.47 3.77 -30.99
C HIS A 132 6.20 3.55 -29.65
N LEU A 133 5.52 3.84 -28.54
CA LEU A 133 6.04 3.61 -27.19
C LEU A 133 5.18 2.60 -26.43
N LEU A 134 5.85 1.57 -25.95
CA LEU A 134 5.32 0.52 -25.09
C LEU A 134 5.56 0.86 -23.62
N TYR A 135 4.51 0.78 -22.82
CA TYR A 135 4.56 0.94 -21.37
C TYR A 135 4.13 -0.36 -20.70
N LEU A 136 5.06 -0.98 -19.98
CA LEU A 136 4.84 -2.16 -19.16
C LEU A 136 4.88 -1.77 -17.68
N ARG A 137 3.72 -1.77 -17.02
CA ARG A 137 3.64 -1.48 -15.59
C ARG A 137 3.67 -2.77 -14.79
N PHE A 138 4.47 -2.78 -13.73
CA PHE A 138 4.65 -3.91 -12.82
C PHE A 138 4.06 -3.61 -11.44
N ASN A 139 3.68 -4.67 -10.72
CA ASN A 139 3.16 -4.54 -9.36
C ASN A 139 4.27 -4.50 -8.32
N ASN A 140 5.48 -4.94 -8.68
CA ASN A 140 6.64 -4.95 -7.80
C ASN A 140 7.94 -4.70 -8.60
N ILE A 141 9.01 -4.33 -7.90
CA ILE A 141 10.29 -3.95 -8.53
C ILE A 141 11.06 -5.16 -9.05
N PHE A 142 10.84 -6.33 -8.46
CA PHE A 142 11.52 -7.57 -8.85
C PHE A 142 11.12 -7.98 -10.28
N ASN A 143 9.82 -8.01 -10.56
CA ASN A 143 9.30 -8.32 -11.89
C ASN A 143 9.75 -7.28 -12.92
N LEU A 144 9.83 -5.99 -12.54
CA LEU A 144 10.37 -4.95 -13.42
C LEU A 144 11.82 -5.24 -13.77
N ARG A 145 12.68 -5.49 -12.78
CA ARG A 145 14.12 -5.75 -13.02
C ARG A 145 14.32 -7.01 -13.84
N SER A 146 13.58 -8.06 -13.53
CA SER A 146 13.62 -9.30 -14.31
C SER A 146 13.19 -9.06 -15.76
N ALA A 147 12.15 -8.27 -16.00
CA ALA A 147 11.69 -7.95 -17.34
C ALA A 147 12.67 -7.03 -18.09
N ASP A 148 13.24 -6.02 -17.42
CA ASP A 148 14.24 -5.13 -17.99
C ASP A 148 15.49 -5.90 -18.44
N HIS A 149 15.88 -6.93 -17.67
CA HIS A 149 17.01 -7.77 -18.01
C HIS A 149 16.70 -8.76 -19.16
N ALA A 150 15.47 -9.27 -19.22
CA ALA A 150 15.03 -10.24 -20.22
C ALA A 150 14.58 -9.59 -21.55
N LEU A 151 14.27 -8.30 -21.55
CA LEU A 151 13.78 -7.56 -22.71
C LEU A 151 14.77 -6.46 -23.12
N PRO A 152 15.71 -6.76 -24.04
CA PRO A 152 16.59 -5.78 -24.66
C PRO A 152 15.84 -4.56 -25.22
N MET A 153 16.54 -3.46 -25.46
CA MET A 153 15.91 -2.21 -25.90
C MET A 153 15.25 -2.31 -27.29
N ASP A 154 15.81 -3.15 -28.15
CA ASP A 154 15.44 -3.37 -29.55
C ASP A 154 14.50 -4.58 -29.77
N ILE A 155 14.17 -5.31 -28.71
CA ILE A 155 13.37 -6.56 -28.81
C ILE A 155 11.99 -6.38 -29.45
N PHE A 156 11.49 -5.15 -29.52
CA PHE A 156 10.22 -4.78 -30.13
C PHE A 156 10.37 -4.09 -31.49
N ASP A 157 11.52 -4.23 -32.16
CA ASP A 157 11.71 -3.78 -33.53
C ASP A 157 10.99 -4.70 -34.55
N SER A 158 11.10 -4.36 -35.83
CA SER A 158 10.51 -5.15 -36.92
C SER A 158 11.25 -6.47 -37.18
N ILE A 159 12.55 -6.55 -36.91
CA ILE A 159 13.39 -7.73 -37.19
C ILE A 159 12.99 -8.86 -36.22
N HIS A 160 12.97 -8.56 -34.93
CA HIS A 160 12.56 -9.48 -33.88
C HIS A 160 11.10 -9.90 -34.02
N PHE A 161 10.23 -9.00 -34.50
CA PHE A 161 8.84 -9.35 -34.81
C PHE A 161 8.76 -10.46 -35.87
N VAL A 162 9.45 -10.30 -37.00
CA VAL A 162 9.42 -11.27 -38.10
C VAL A 162 9.99 -12.62 -37.65
N GLN A 163 11.11 -12.61 -36.91
CA GLN A 163 11.72 -13.81 -36.35
C GLN A 163 10.74 -14.56 -35.44
N TRP A 164 10.19 -13.88 -34.44
CA TRP A 164 9.25 -14.50 -33.50
C TRP A 164 7.99 -15.01 -34.21
N PHE A 165 7.36 -14.17 -35.03
CA PHE A 165 6.11 -14.51 -35.70
C PHE A 165 6.28 -15.69 -36.66
N GLY A 166 7.43 -15.76 -37.35
CA GLY A 166 7.80 -16.87 -38.22
C GLY A 166 8.02 -18.20 -37.48
N HIS A 167 8.51 -18.16 -36.23
CA HIS A 167 8.66 -19.36 -35.40
C HIS A 167 7.36 -19.84 -34.71
N THR A 168 6.35 -18.97 -34.62
CA THR A 168 5.06 -19.30 -33.99
C THR A 168 3.96 -19.71 -34.97
N ARG A 169 4.29 -19.82 -36.26
CA ARG A 169 3.44 -20.40 -37.31
C ARG A 169 3.83 -21.85 -37.55
#